data_AF-A0A1Y6BYA3-F1
#
_entry.id   AF-A0A1Y6BYA3-F1
#
_cell.length_a   1.000
_cell.length_b   1.000
_cell.length_c   1.000
_cell.angle_alpha   90.00
_cell.angle_beta   90.00
_cell.angle_gamma   90.00
#
_symmetry.space_group_name_H-M   'P 1'
#
loop_
_entity.id
_entity.type
_entity.pdbx_description
1 polymer ?
#
loop_
_entity_poly.entity_id
_entity_poly.type
_entity_poly.pdbx_seq_one_letter_code
_entity_poly.pdbx_strand_id
1 'polypeptide(L)'
;MAHSYIEYKDKNCRVHDLDLSMACFLIMKKANGSGKFEKLFDEWMDSISFDGPGCVDLHLTDYLIDIEDVRDFQNLLGLAEQDLKTFSGLYPKSELGEYLGKAKINLVEDYKAELIEEALQRLRSIVD
;
A
#
# COMPACT_ATOMS: atom_id res chain seq x y z
N MET A 1 10.51 2.78 15.20
CA MET A 1 9.58 2.16 14.22
C MET A 1 10.40 1.53 13.12
N ALA A 2 10.06 0.30 12.74
CA ALA A 2 10.72 -0.39 11.64
C ALA A 2 10.33 0.26 10.29
N HIS A 3 11.16 0.03 9.28
CA HIS A 3 10.97 0.58 7.95
C HIS A 3 11.15 -0.52 6.93
N SER A 4 10.36 -0.42 5.89
CA SER A 4 10.26 -1.36 4.79
C SER A 4 10.68 -0.68 3.49
N TYR A 5 10.87 -1.48 2.46
CA TYR A 5 11.36 -1.01 1.17
C TYR A 5 10.32 -1.29 0.09
N ILE A 6 10.17 -0.31 -0.78
CA ILE A 6 9.42 -0.47 -2.03
C ILE A 6 10.47 -0.59 -3.12
N GLU A 7 10.41 -1.65 -3.91
CA GLU A 7 11.37 -1.92 -4.98
C GLU A 7 10.66 -2.01 -6.33
N TYR A 8 11.17 -1.28 -7.32
CA TYR A 8 10.73 -1.38 -8.70
C TYR A 8 11.88 -1.06 -9.64
N LYS A 9 12.28 -2.05 -10.45
CA LYS A 9 13.50 -2.01 -11.28
C LYS A 9 14.69 -1.64 -10.39
N ASP A 10 15.54 -0.72 -10.83
CA ASP A 10 16.72 -0.27 -10.08
C ASP A 10 16.42 0.84 -9.05
N LYS A 11 15.14 1.08 -8.72
CA LYS A 11 14.72 2.10 -7.75
C LYS A 11 14.24 1.45 -6.47
N ASN A 12 14.63 2.06 -5.35
CA ASN A 12 14.06 1.74 -4.05
C ASN A 12 13.71 3.01 -3.26
N CYS A 13 12.75 2.88 -2.35
CA CYS A 13 12.43 3.91 -1.37
C CYS A 13 12.10 3.26 -0.03
N ARG A 14 12.57 3.91 1.03
CA ARG A 14 12.29 3.52 2.40
C ARG A 14 11.00 4.18 2.88
N VAL A 15 10.11 3.42 3.50
CA VAL A 15 8.84 3.89 4.07
C VAL A 15 8.64 3.23 5.44
N HIS A 16 7.93 3.89 6.36
CA HIS A 16 7.54 3.23 7.62
C HIS A 16 6.57 2.09 7.34
N ASP A 17 6.76 0.95 8.00
CA ASP A 17 5.98 -0.27 7.72
C ASP A 17 4.48 -0.03 7.83
N LEU A 18 4.06 0.69 8.87
CA LEU A 18 2.65 0.90 9.13
C LEU A 18 2.03 1.79 8.05
N ASP A 19 2.71 2.88 7.67
CA ASP A 19 2.28 3.77 6.59
C ASP A 19 2.20 3.03 5.27
N LEU A 20 3.21 2.19 4.98
CA LEU A 20 3.26 1.36 3.79
C LEU A 20 2.11 0.35 3.78
N SER A 21 1.87 -0.32 4.90
CA SER A 21 0.77 -1.27 5.05
C SER A 21 -0.56 -0.57 4.77
N MET A 22 -0.81 0.60 5.37
CA MET A 22 -2.02 1.40 5.11
C MET A 22 -2.17 1.75 3.62
N ALA A 23 -1.09 2.19 2.96
CA ALA A 23 -1.11 2.50 1.55
C ALA A 23 -1.46 1.26 0.70
N CYS A 24 -0.82 0.11 0.96
CA CYS A 24 -1.13 -1.16 0.31
C CYS A 24 -2.61 -1.53 0.49
N PHE A 25 -3.18 -1.38 1.69
CA PHE A 25 -4.60 -1.65 1.93
C PHE A 25 -5.53 -0.76 1.10
N LEU A 26 -5.24 0.53 1.00
CA LEU A 26 -6.06 1.42 0.17
C LEU A 26 -6.00 1.02 -1.30
N ILE A 27 -4.83 0.69 -1.83
CA ILE A 27 -4.65 0.24 -3.21
C ILE A 27 -5.44 -1.06 -3.44
N MET A 28 -5.29 -2.05 -2.55
CA MET A 28 -6.04 -3.31 -2.61
C MET A 28 -7.56 -3.09 -2.57
N LYS A 29 -8.04 -2.20 -1.70
CA LYS A 29 -9.47 -1.83 -1.62
C LYS A 29 -9.97 -1.23 -2.94
N LYS A 30 -9.15 -0.44 -3.65
CA LYS A 30 -9.51 0.15 -4.95
C LYS A 30 -9.51 -0.87 -6.08
N ALA A 31 -8.62 -1.85 -6.02
CA ALA A 31 -8.50 -2.89 -7.04
C ALA A 31 -9.51 -4.04 -6.89
N ASN A 32 -10.30 -4.04 -5.81
CA ASN A 32 -11.22 -5.11 -5.45
C ASN A 32 -12.14 -5.48 -6.64
N GLY A 33 -12.07 -6.75 -7.05
CA GLY A 33 -12.83 -7.32 -8.16
C GLY A 33 -12.17 -7.26 -9.55
N SER A 34 -11.00 -6.63 -9.71
CA SER A 34 -10.31 -6.53 -11.01
C SER A 34 -9.54 -7.80 -11.41
N GLY A 35 -9.10 -8.61 -10.44
CA GLY A 35 -8.28 -9.83 -10.64
C GLY A 35 -6.86 -9.60 -11.20
N LYS A 36 -6.62 -8.47 -11.87
CA LYS A 36 -5.37 -8.17 -12.59
C LYS A 36 -4.12 -8.21 -11.71
N PHE A 37 -4.23 -7.74 -10.46
CA PHE A 37 -3.11 -7.67 -9.51
C PHE A 37 -3.28 -8.62 -8.31
N GLU A 38 -4.12 -9.65 -8.43
CA GLU A 38 -4.44 -10.56 -7.31
C GLU A 38 -3.17 -11.17 -6.69
N LYS A 39 -2.27 -11.70 -7.52
CA LYS A 39 -1.00 -12.29 -7.03
C LYS A 39 -0.10 -11.28 -6.31
N LEU A 40 0.01 -10.06 -6.83
CA LEU A 40 0.77 -8.98 -6.20
C LEU A 40 0.22 -8.69 -4.80
N PHE A 41 -1.10 -8.62 -4.67
CA PHE A 41 -1.76 -8.32 -3.41
C PHE A 41 -1.72 -9.47 -2.41
N ASP A 42 -1.77 -10.72 -2.88
CA ASP A 42 -1.56 -11.89 -2.04
C ASP A 42 -0.15 -11.87 -1.43
N GLU A 43 0.88 -11.58 -2.23
CA GLU A 43 2.26 -11.47 -1.77
C GLU A 43 2.45 -10.32 -0.76
N TRP A 44 1.86 -9.16 -1.03
CA TRP A 44 1.87 -8.05 -0.08
C TRP A 44 1.19 -8.40 1.23
N MET A 45 0.04 -9.09 1.17
CA MET A 45 -0.69 -9.50 2.35
C MET A 45 0.13 -10.49 3.18
N ASP A 46 0.78 -11.44 2.52
CA ASP A 46 1.66 -12.41 3.18
C ASP A 46 2.84 -11.70 3.83
N SER A 47 3.50 -10.78 3.12
CA SER A 47 4.65 -10.05 3.65
C SER A 47 4.29 -9.20 4.87
N ILE A 48 3.20 -8.44 4.78
CA ILE A 48 2.68 -7.63 5.92
C ILE A 48 2.31 -8.53 7.11
N SER A 49 1.79 -9.74 6.86
CA SER A 49 1.28 -10.63 7.91
C SER A 49 2.36 -11.47 8.60
N PHE A 50 3.44 -11.80 7.89
CA PHE A 50 4.33 -12.90 8.31
C PHE A 50 5.82 -12.53 8.36
N ASP A 51 6.31 -11.57 7.57
CA ASP A 51 7.75 -11.31 7.48
C ASP A 51 8.32 -10.57 8.70
N GLY A 52 7.43 -9.97 9.49
CA GLY A 52 7.77 -9.23 10.70
C GLY A 52 8.16 -7.76 10.42
N PRO A 53 8.47 -7.00 11.48
CA PRO A 53 8.71 -5.56 11.33
C PRO A 53 9.96 -5.26 10.50
N GLY A 54 9.81 -4.38 9.52
CA GLY A 54 10.86 -3.87 8.63
C GLY A 54 11.10 -4.71 7.40
N CYS A 55 10.22 -5.69 7.17
CA CYS A 55 10.39 -6.69 6.12
C CYS A 55 9.21 -6.71 5.15
N VAL A 56 8.40 -5.64 5.07
CA VAL A 56 7.40 -5.54 4.00
C VAL A 56 8.14 -5.30 2.69
N ASP A 57 8.17 -6.30 1.83
CA ASP A 57 8.82 -6.22 0.53
C ASP A 57 7.75 -6.14 -0.56
N LEU A 58 7.80 -5.05 -1.34
CA LEU A 58 6.87 -4.84 -2.44
C LEU A 58 7.64 -5.02 -3.75
N HIS A 59 7.79 -6.27 -4.19
CA HIS A 59 8.50 -6.68 -5.41
C HIS A 59 7.75 -6.27 -6.70
N LEU A 60 7.50 -4.97 -6.90
CA LEU A 60 6.69 -4.46 -8.02
C LEU A 60 7.23 -4.83 -9.40
N THR A 61 8.55 -5.03 -9.52
CA THR A 61 9.22 -5.41 -10.78
C THR A 61 8.66 -6.70 -11.37
N ASP A 62 8.31 -7.66 -10.52
CA ASP A 62 7.88 -8.99 -10.95
C ASP A 62 6.43 -8.99 -11.49
N TYR A 63 5.69 -7.93 -11.17
CA TYR A 63 4.26 -7.81 -11.46
C TYR A 63 3.92 -6.69 -12.45
N LEU A 64 4.69 -5.60 -12.47
CA LEU A 64 4.50 -4.47 -13.38
C LEU A 64 5.43 -4.61 -14.59
N ILE A 65 5.14 -5.60 -15.44
CA ILE A 65 6.03 -6.03 -16.53
C ILE A 65 5.96 -5.07 -17.72
N ASP A 66 4.74 -4.66 -18.10
CA ASP A 66 4.51 -3.78 -19.24
C ASP A 66 3.97 -2.40 -18.86
N ILE A 67 3.91 -1.51 -19.85
CA ILE A 67 3.47 -0.14 -19.65
C ILE A 67 1.99 -0.03 -19.30
N GLU A 68 1.17 -1.01 -19.67
CA GLU A 68 -0.26 -1.03 -19.32
C GLU A 68 -0.45 -1.39 -17.85
N ASP A 69 0.32 -2.36 -17.33
CA ASP A 69 0.35 -2.69 -15.90
C ASP A 69 0.77 -1.49 -15.05
N VAL A 70 1.83 -0.78 -15.46
CA VAL A 70 2.28 0.43 -14.76
C VAL A 70 1.20 1.50 -14.75
N ARG A 71 0.53 1.74 -15.89
CA ARG A 71 -0.55 2.73 -15.98
C ARG A 71 -1.75 2.35 -15.13
N ASP A 72 -2.16 1.09 -15.14
CA ASP A 72 -3.28 0.61 -14.34
C ASP A 72 -2.96 0.69 -12.85
N PHE A 73 -1.73 0.38 -12.46
CA PHE A 73 -1.27 0.54 -11.09
C PHE A 73 -1.20 2.02 -10.67
N GLN A 74 -0.70 2.91 -11.53
CA GLN A 74 -0.73 4.36 -11.31
C GLN A 74 -2.17 4.91 -11.19
N ASN A 75 -3.12 4.34 -11.92
CA ASN A 75 -4.54 4.67 -11.80
C ASN A 75 -5.07 4.24 -10.43
N LEU A 76 -4.73 3.04 -9.95
CA LEU A 76 -5.11 2.58 -8.60
C LEU A 76 -4.53 3.48 -7.50
N LEU A 77 -3.26 3.89 -7.63
CA LEU A 77 -2.66 4.88 -6.74
C LEU A 77 -3.45 6.20 -6.74
N GLY A 78 -3.85 6.68 -7.92
CA GLY A 78 -4.64 7.92 -8.04
C GLY A 78 -6.01 7.81 -7.39
N LEU A 79 -6.67 6.66 -7.52
CA LEU A 79 -7.94 6.40 -6.86
C LEU A 79 -7.79 6.32 -5.33
N ALA A 80 -6.71 5.71 -4.84
CA ALA A 80 -6.41 5.64 -3.40
C ALA A 80 -6.13 7.04 -2.81
N GLU A 81 -5.33 7.86 -3.50
CA GLU A 81 -5.05 9.26 -3.12
C GLU A 81 -6.32 10.12 -3.11
N GLN A 82 -7.23 9.95 -4.08
CA GLN A 82 -8.49 10.67 -4.13
C GLN A 82 -9.41 10.30 -2.95
N ASP A 83 -9.51 9.01 -2.63
CA ASP A 83 -10.25 8.55 -1.46
C ASP A 83 -9.70 9.16 -0.18
N LEU A 84 -8.38 9.20 -0.04
CA LEU A 84 -7.71 9.73 1.15
C LEU A 84 -8.06 11.20 1.40
N LYS A 85 -8.20 12.00 0.33
CA LYS A 85 -8.59 13.42 0.41
C LYS A 85 -10.00 13.65 0.93
N THR A 86 -10.86 12.64 0.97
CA THR A 86 -12.20 12.75 1.56
C THR A 86 -12.18 12.78 3.08
N PHE A 87 -11.05 12.42 3.70
CA PHE A 87 -10.86 12.39 5.14
C PHE A 87 -10.18 13.67 5.64
N SER A 88 -10.71 14.27 6.71
CA SER A 88 -10.20 15.52 7.30
C SER A 88 -8.97 15.28 8.19
N GLY A 89 -7.88 14.78 7.61
CA GLY A 89 -6.60 14.55 8.28
C GLY A 89 -6.48 13.27 9.11
N LEU A 90 -7.61 12.65 9.49
CA LEU A 90 -7.65 11.35 10.17
C LEU A 90 -8.47 10.35 9.37
N TYR A 91 -7.90 9.15 9.19
CA TYR A 91 -8.54 7.99 8.59
C TYR A 91 -9.14 7.10 9.70
N PRO A 92 -10.45 6.84 9.68
CA PRO A 92 -11.10 6.07 10.74
C PRO A 92 -10.53 4.66 10.87
N LYS A 93 -10.17 4.24 12.09
CA LYS A 93 -9.64 2.88 12.32
C LYS A 93 -10.63 1.79 11.97
N SER A 94 -11.93 2.07 12.05
CA SER A 94 -13.00 1.13 11.69
C SER A 94 -13.00 0.79 10.20
N GLU A 95 -12.63 1.74 9.34
CA GLU A 95 -12.51 1.55 7.89
C GLU A 95 -11.26 0.76 7.52
N LEU A 96 -10.18 0.92 8.28
CA LEU A 96 -8.92 0.21 8.05
C LEU A 96 -8.94 -1.21 8.66
N GLY A 97 -9.69 -1.40 9.74
CA GLY A 97 -9.71 -2.62 10.55
C GLY A 97 -10.19 -3.88 9.81
N GLU A 98 -11.03 -3.75 8.77
CA GLU A 98 -11.53 -4.90 8.01
C GLU A 98 -10.41 -5.65 7.27
N TYR A 99 -9.45 -4.92 6.70
CA TYR A 99 -8.31 -5.49 5.98
C TYR A 99 -7.09 -5.65 6.89
N LEU A 100 -6.81 -4.69 7.76
CA LEU A 100 -5.72 -4.78 8.74
C LEU A 100 -5.89 -5.95 9.71
N GLY A 101 -7.13 -6.30 10.05
CA GLY A 101 -7.43 -7.45 10.91
C GLY A 101 -6.94 -8.76 10.31
N LYS A 102 -6.97 -8.92 8.98
CA LYS A 102 -6.40 -10.08 8.27
C LYS A 102 -4.88 -10.12 8.42
N ALA A 103 -4.25 -8.94 8.37
CA ALA A 103 -2.83 -8.75 8.60
C ALA A 103 -2.42 -8.73 10.09
N LYS A 104 -3.35 -9.02 11.01
CA LYS A 104 -3.13 -8.99 12.48
C LYS A 104 -2.65 -7.63 13.01
N ILE A 105 -2.86 -6.55 12.26
CA ILE A 105 -2.56 -5.19 12.69
C ILE A 105 -3.81 -4.64 13.39
N ASN A 106 -3.67 -4.27 14.65
CA ASN A 106 -4.75 -3.69 15.44
C ASN A 106 -4.46 -2.21 15.73
N LEU A 107 -5.23 -1.32 15.10
CA LEU A 107 -5.17 0.10 15.38
C LEU A 107 -5.90 0.43 16.67
N VAL A 108 -5.22 1.15 17.57
CA VAL A 108 -5.80 1.61 18.84
C VAL A 108 -6.65 2.87 18.63
N GLU A 109 -6.26 3.71 17.67
CA GLU A 109 -6.87 5.01 17.34
C GLU A 109 -6.92 5.23 15.82
N ASP A 110 -7.61 6.28 15.40
CA ASP A 110 -7.66 6.70 14.00
C ASP A 110 -6.26 7.04 13.48
N TYR A 111 -6.00 6.73 12.21
CA TYR A 111 -4.67 6.90 11.63
C TYR A 111 -4.53 8.26 10.96
N LYS A 112 -3.32 8.82 10.97
CA LYS A 112 -3.08 10.09 10.29
C LYS A 112 -3.09 9.90 8.78
N ALA A 113 -4.01 10.57 8.10
CA ALA A 113 -4.15 10.47 6.64
C ALA A 113 -2.88 10.97 5.92
N GLU A 114 -2.22 12.00 6.44
CA GLU A 114 -0.97 12.55 5.89
C GLU A 114 0.13 11.49 5.73
N LEU A 115 0.25 10.56 6.68
CA LEU A 115 1.28 9.52 6.64
C LEU A 115 1.01 8.48 5.54
N ILE A 116 -0.27 8.15 5.33
CA ILE A 116 -0.69 7.28 4.23
C ILE A 116 -0.44 7.98 2.89
N GLU A 117 -0.71 9.28 2.81
CA GLU A 117 -0.47 10.09 1.61
C GLU A 117 1.01 10.10 1.24
N GLU A 118 1.89 10.32 2.22
CA GLU A 118 3.33 10.27 2.01
C GLU A 118 3.78 8.91 1.46
N ALA A 119 3.27 7.80 2.00
CA ALA A 119 3.58 6.46 1.52
C ALA A 119 3.09 6.23 0.07
N LEU A 120 1.87 6.68 -0.27
CA LEU A 120 1.34 6.63 -1.64
C LEU A 120 2.17 7.46 -2.62
N GLN A 121 2.61 8.65 -2.20
CA GLN A 121 3.50 9.50 -3.02
C GLN A 121 4.87 8.85 -3.25
N ARG A 122 5.43 8.17 -2.23
CA ARG A 122 6.68 7.39 -2.40
C ARG A 122 6.49 6.26 -3.41
N LEU A 123 5.42 5.47 -3.28
CA LEU A 123 5.04 4.44 -4.25
C LEU A 123 4.96 5.01 -5.67
N ARG A 124 4.21 6.10 -5.85
CA ARG A 124 4.06 6.80 -7.15
C ARG A 124 5.42 7.21 -7.73
N SER A 125 6.26 7.87 -6.94
CA SER A 125 7.58 8.35 -7.39
C SER A 125 8.51 7.24 -7.88
N ILE A 126 8.31 6.02 -7.38
CA ILE A 126 9.09 4.85 -7.79
C ILE A 126 8.59 4.35 -9.14
N VAL A 127 7.26 4.22 -9.32
CA VAL A 127 6.68 3.64 -10.53
C VAL A 127 6.62 4.59 -11.73
N ASP A 128 6.75 5.91 -11.51
CA ASP A 128 6.87 6.95 -12.55
C ASP A 128 8.19 6.87 -13.35
#